data_AF-A0AA36DSQ1-F1
#
_entry.id   AF-A0AA36DSQ1-F1
#
_cell.length_a   1.000
_cell.length_b   1.000
_cell.length_c   1.000
_cell.angle_alpha   90.00
_cell.angle_beta   90.00
_cell.angle_gamma   90.00
#
_symmetry.space_group_name_H-M   'P 1'
#
loop_
_entity.id
_entity.type
_entity.pdbx_description
1 polymer ?
#
loop_
_entity_poly.entity_id
_entity_poly.type
_entity_poly.pdbx_seq_one_letter_code
_entity_poly.pdbx_strand_id
1 'polypeptide(L)'
;MTTSNRLVRLYPDGTVLFSSRLTIKGKCAMSMRRYPLDRQACRLVIGSYAYGEDELLYDWRVVGLDRGVQMDYDEIKELAQFTMTGFQVFNSTNMTRDRNYSALEVRFYFERHFGYFLINFYVPCTLIVLLCWVALWTNREATGDRIGMGITSVLTMVLISNDSKSDAPKVNFPTALDIYIWICYTTLLICMVEFTVVHYFTKFNTGDPEIQAAERERMRRIIRRIPRTAVLSNRRPPRKFHIDHLRPQTGMGRRTDPFGLAQNSISAVDQFSRIALPIYFVAVVLVYYNFYVNTPYDFRFDDEFTTNPA
;
A
#
# COMPACT_ATOMS: atom_id res chain seq x y z
N MET A 1 -14.05 -52.25 13.82
CA MET A 1 -12.66 -51.85 13.50
C MET A 1 -12.63 -51.30 12.10
N THR A 2 -12.07 -50.11 11.89
CA THR A 2 -11.86 -49.54 10.55
C THR A 2 -10.52 -50.04 10.01
N THR A 3 -10.51 -50.57 8.78
CA THR A 3 -9.31 -51.04 8.09
C THR A 3 -8.62 -49.91 7.33
N SER A 4 -7.37 -50.12 6.91
CA SER A 4 -6.66 -49.18 6.06
C SER A 4 -7.36 -49.05 4.70
N ASN A 5 -7.51 -47.82 4.21
CA ASN A 5 -8.16 -47.49 2.93
C ASN A 5 -7.25 -47.84 1.74
N ARG A 6 -7.08 -49.15 1.49
CA ARG A 6 -6.31 -49.71 0.39
C ARG A 6 -7.12 -50.77 -0.34
N LEU A 7 -7.07 -50.75 -1.66
CA LEU A 7 -7.70 -51.71 -2.54
C LEU A 7 -6.63 -52.33 -3.46
N VAL A 8 -6.59 -53.66 -3.50
CA VAL A 8 -5.80 -54.44 -4.45
C VAL A 8 -6.76 -55.30 -5.26
N ARG A 9 -6.66 -55.26 -6.59
CA ARG A 9 -7.41 -56.13 -7.49
C ARG A 9 -6.46 -56.78 -8.49
N LEU A 10 -6.52 -58.10 -8.58
CA LEU A 10 -5.76 -58.91 -9.53
C LEU A 10 -6.67 -59.27 -10.70
N TYR A 11 -6.19 -59.06 -11.91
CA TYR A 11 -6.87 -59.46 -13.14
C TYR A 11 -6.30 -60.79 -13.67
N PRO A 12 -7.09 -61.59 -14.43
CA PRO A 12 -6.63 -62.89 -14.94
C PRO A 12 -5.43 -62.81 -15.92
N ASP A 13 -5.18 -61.65 -16.52
CA ASP A 13 -4.05 -61.36 -17.41
C ASP A 13 -2.75 -61.07 -16.65
N GLY A 14 -2.78 -61.05 -15.31
CA GLY A 14 -1.64 -60.72 -14.47
C GLY A 14 -1.53 -59.23 -14.12
N THR A 15 -2.44 -58.37 -14.61
CA THR A 15 -2.45 -56.94 -14.27
C THR A 15 -2.90 -56.72 -12.82
N VAL A 16 -2.23 -55.82 -12.10
CA VAL A 16 -2.56 -55.48 -10.71
C VAL A 16 -3.04 -54.04 -10.62
N LEU A 17 -4.24 -53.84 -10.09
CA LEU A 17 -4.75 -52.52 -9.71
C LEU A 17 -4.52 -52.29 -8.22
N PHE A 18 -3.72 -51.29 -7.89
CA PHE A 18 -3.49 -50.81 -6.54
C PHE A 18 -4.08 -49.42 -6.37
N SER A 19 -4.91 -49.22 -5.33
CA SER A 19 -5.47 -47.91 -4.97
C SER A 19 -5.36 -47.69 -3.48
N SER A 20 -4.94 -46.48 -3.08
CA SER A 20 -4.77 -46.09 -1.68
C SER A 20 -5.17 -44.64 -1.51
N ARG A 21 -5.90 -44.32 -0.43
CA ARG A 21 -6.15 -42.92 -0.05
C ARG A 21 -4.93 -42.36 0.68
N LEU A 22 -4.40 -41.24 0.21
CA LEU A 22 -3.23 -40.57 0.78
C LEU A 22 -3.53 -39.09 1.00
N THR A 23 -2.94 -38.52 2.05
CA THR A 23 -2.90 -37.08 2.29
C THR A 23 -1.45 -36.63 2.15
N ILE A 24 -1.15 -35.89 1.09
CA ILE A 24 0.22 -35.47 0.76
C ILE A 24 0.41 -34.01 1.16
N LYS A 25 1.42 -33.75 2.00
CA LYS A 25 1.89 -32.39 2.29
C LYS A 25 3.13 -32.11 1.44
N GLY A 26 2.92 -31.50 0.28
CA GLY A 26 3.98 -31.12 -0.64
C GLY A 26 4.61 -29.77 -0.30
N LYS A 27 5.86 -29.56 -0.75
CA LYS A 27 6.49 -28.23 -0.77
C LYS A 27 6.18 -27.56 -2.12
N CYS A 28 5.82 -26.29 -2.09
CA CYS A 28 5.59 -25.49 -3.29
C CYS A 28 6.43 -24.21 -3.20
N ALA A 29 7.33 -24.01 -4.16
CA ALA A 29 8.11 -22.79 -4.30
C ALA A 29 7.24 -21.73 -5.00
N MET A 30 6.77 -20.75 -4.24
CA MET A 30 5.88 -19.70 -4.71
C MET A 30 6.66 -18.42 -5.04
N SER A 31 6.28 -17.72 -6.11
CA SER A 31 6.85 -16.42 -6.45
C SER A 31 5.96 -15.30 -5.94
N MET A 32 6.43 -14.56 -4.93
CA MET A 32 5.63 -13.50 -4.26
C MET A 32 5.83 -12.10 -4.87
N ARG A 33 6.52 -11.96 -6.01
CA ARG A 33 6.85 -10.63 -6.58
C ARG A 33 5.61 -9.78 -6.88
N ARG A 34 4.51 -10.41 -7.29
CA ARG A 34 3.23 -9.75 -7.60
C ARG A 34 2.19 -9.88 -6.48
N TYR A 35 2.60 -10.32 -5.29
CA TYR A 35 1.68 -10.46 -4.16
C TYR A 35 0.91 -9.15 -3.89
N PRO A 36 -0.43 -9.18 -3.73
CA PRO A 36 -1.36 -10.32 -3.72
C PRO A 36 -2.07 -10.60 -5.07
N LEU A 37 -1.66 -9.94 -6.16
CA LEU A 37 -2.16 -10.14 -7.53
C LEU A 37 -1.43 -11.31 -8.22
N ASP A 38 -0.99 -12.29 -7.43
CA ASP A 38 -0.16 -13.40 -7.86
C ASP A 38 -0.99 -14.59 -8.35
N ARG A 39 -0.45 -15.27 -9.35
CA ARG A 39 -0.79 -16.66 -9.66
C ARG A 39 0.36 -17.54 -9.22
N GLN A 40 0.05 -18.73 -8.74
CA GLN A 40 1.03 -19.68 -8.25
C GLN A 40 0.87 -21.00 -8.99
N ALA A 41 1.98 -21.68 -9.22
CA ALA A 41 1.95 -23.00 -9.81
C ALA A 41 2.75 -23.96 -8.94
N CYS A 42 2.06 -24.98 -8.43
CA CYS A 42 2.64 -25.96 -7.52
C CYS A 42 2.80 -27.29 -8.22
N ARG A 43 4.03 -27.82 -8.23
CA ARG A 43 4.33 -29.14 -8.79
C ARG A 43 4.23 -30.23 -7.72
N LEU A 44 3.60 -31.33 -8.09
CA LEU A 44 3.60 -32.59 -7.35
C LEU A 44 4.32 -33.62 -8.21
N VAL A 45 5.45 -34.11 -7.70
CA VAL A 45 6.28 -35.12 -8.39
C VAL A 45 6.16 -36.44 -7.64
N ILE A 46 5.82 -37.49 -8.38
CA ILE A 46 5.67 -38.86 -7.87
C ILE A 46 6.64 -39.73 -8.65
N GLY A 47 7.51 -40.45 -7.95
CA GLY A 47 8.48 -41.32 -8.61
C GLY A 47 9.01 -42.38 -7.65
N SER A 48 9.84 -43.26 -8.20
CA SER A 48 10.52 -44.29 -7.45
C SER A 48 11.66 -43.68 -6.62
N TYR A 49 11.84 -44.20 -5.41
CA TYR A 49 13.00 -43.85 -4.58
C TYR A 49 14.22 -44.73 -4.86
N ALA A 50 14.02 -46.02 -5.19
CA ALA A 50 15.09 -47.01 -5.23
C ALA A 50 15.44 -47.47 -6.66
N TYR A 51 14.42 -47.72 -7.48
CA TYR A 51 14.56 -48.24 -8.84
C TYR A 51 14.74 -47.10 -9.84
N GLY A 52 15.72 -47.24 -10.73
CA GLY A 52 15.96 -46.30 -11.82
C GLY A 52 15.00 -46.50 -12.99
N GLU A 53 15.11 -45.63 -13.99
CA GLU A 53 14.33 -45.70 -15.23
C GLU A 53 14.52 -47.04 -16.00
N ASP A 54 15.67 -47.68 -15.83
CA ASP A 54 16.01 -48.98 -16.40
C ASP A 54 15.22 -50.16 -15.81
N GLU A 55 14.71 -50.01 -14.58
CA GLU A 55 13.99 -51.05 -13.85
C GLU A 55 12.49 -50.77 -13.73
N LEU A 56 12.12 -49.49 -13.63
CA LEU A 56 10.73 -49.07 -13.42
C LEU A 56 10.43 -47.78 -14.18
N LEU A 57 9.49 -47.88 -15.13
CA LEU A 57 8.95 -46.76 -15.88
C LEU A 57 7.56 -46.40 -15.34
N TYR A 58 7.36 -45.13 -14.98
CA TYR A 58 6.04 -44.61 -14.68
C TYR A 58 5.45 -43.92 -15.90
N ASP A 59 4.18 -44.24 -16.20
CA ASP A 59 3.40 -43.57 -17.23
C ASP A 59 2.00 -43.23 -16.72
N TRP A 60 1.47 -42.10 -17.21
CA TRP A 60 0.09 -41.70 -16.96
C TRP A 60 -0.88 -42.67 -17.64
N ARG A 61 -1.85 -43.15 -16.88
CA ARG A 61 -2.95 -43.94 -17.46
C ARG A 61 -3.83 -43.03 -18.30
N VAL A 62 -3.87 -43.28 -19.62
CA VAL A 62 -4.75 -42.54 -20.55
C VAL A 62 -6.01 -43.36 -20.81
N VAL A 63 -7.18 -42.82 -20.45
CA VAL A 63 -8.49 -43.44 -20.75
C VAL A 63 -9.41 -42.37 -21.37
N GLY A 64 -9.58 -42.42 -22.69
CA GLY A 64 -10.40 -41.43 -23.41
C GLY A 64 -9.78 -40.02 -23.33
N LEU A 65 -10.52 -39.07 -22.76
CA LEU A 65 -10.06 -37.69 -22.50
C LEU A 65 -9.28 -37.55 -21.18
N ASP A 66 -9.31 -38.57 -20.32
CA ASP A 66 -8.63 -38.55 -19.03
C ASP A 66 -7.15 -38.89 -19.21
N ARG A 67 -6.28 -37.98 -18.76
CA ARG A 67 -4.81 -38.14 -18.76
C ARG A 67 -4.29 -38.57 -17.38
N GLY A 68 -5.09 -39.30 -16.62
CA GLY A 68 -4.68 -40.00 -15.40
C GLY A 68 -4.91 -39.24 -14.10
N VAL A 69 -5.35 -37.99 -14.16
CA VAL A 69 -5.69 -37.18 -12.97
C VAL A 69 -7.14 -36.76 -13.07
N GLN A 70 -7.98 -37.36 -12.23
CA GLN A 70 -9.36 -36.95 -12.03
C GLN A 70 -9.46 -36.08 -10.77
N MET A 71 -10.00 -34.88 -10.91
CA MET A 71 -10.18 -33.93 -9.82
C MET A 71 -11.65 -33.87 -9.44
N ASP A 72 -11.92 -33.86 -8.13
CA ASP A 72 -13.24 -33.54 -7.61
C ASP A 72 -13.35 -32.01 -7.50
N TYR A 73 -14.00 -31.39 -8.48
CA TYR A 73 -14.12 -29.94 -8.56
C TYR A 73 -15.07 -29.37 -7.50
N ASP A 74 -16.00 -30.17 -6.96
CA ASP A 74 -16.99 -29.70 -6.00
C ASP A 74 -16.35 -29.44 -4.62
N GLU A 75 -15.42 -30.29 -4.17
CA GLU A 75 -14.68 -30.09 -2.91
C GLU A 75 -13.58 -29.01 -3.02
N ILE A 76 -12.97 -28.83 -4.21
CA ILE A 76 -11.81 -27.95 -4.39
C ILE A 76 -12.22 -26.48 -4.62
N LYS A 77 -13.49 -26.21 -4.91
CA LYS A 77 -14.01 -24.86 -5.16
C LYS A 77 -13.99 -23.95 -3.91
N GLU A 78 -13.84 -24.52 -2.72
CA GLU A 78 -13.96 -23.79 -1.43
C GLU A 78 -12.62 -23.48 -0.74
N LEU A 79 -11.51 -23.35 -1.47
CA LEU A 79 -10.28 -22.86 -0.86
C LEU A 79 -10.43 -21.38 -0.44
N ALA A 80 -10.22 -21.09 0.85
CA ALA A 80 -10.48 -19.76 1.43
C ALA A 80 -9.61 -18.63 0.84
N GLN A 81 -8.40 -18.92 0.37
CA GLN A 81 -7.43 -17.92 -0.09
C GLN A 81 -7.10 -18.00 -1.59
N PHE A 82 -7.40 -19.12 -2.24
CA PHE A 82 -7.01 -19.40 -3.62
C PHE A 82 -8.13 -20.07 -4.38
N THR A 83 -8.22 -19.79 -5.68
CA THR A 83 -9.00 -20.59 -6.63
C THR A 83 -8.04 -21.43 -7.47
N MET A 84 -8.30 -22.73 -7.56
CA MET A 84 -7.59 -23.58 -8.50
C MET A 84 -8.15 -23.33 -9.91
N THR A 85 -7.31 -22.85 -10.82
CA THR A 85 -7.71 -22.54 -12.21
C THR A 85 -7.64 -23.76 -13.11
N GLY A 86 -6.70 -24.68 -12.84
CA GLY A 86 -6.54 -25.91 -13.60
C GLY A 86 -5.29 -26.68 -13.23
N PHE A 87 -5.02 -27.76 -13.96
CA PHE A 87 -3.82 -28.57 -13.80
C PHE A 87 -3.27 -29.01 -15.16
N GLN A 88 -1.98 -29.36 -15.19
CA GLN A 88 -1.30 -29.96 -16.33
C GLN A 88 -0.45 -31.14 -15.87
N VAL A 89 -0.40 -32.19 -16.70
CA VAL A 89 0.36 -33.42 -16.41
C VAL A 89 1.56 -33.52 -17.35
N PHE A 90 2.68 -33.98 -16.81
CA PHE A 90 3.95 -34.14 -17.51
C PHE A 90 4.60 -35.48 -17.12
N ASN A 91 5.34 -36.06 -18.07
CA ASN A 91 6.32 -37.09 -17.78
C ASN A 91 7.65 -36.40 -17.49
N SER A 92 8.26 -36.71 -16.36
CA SER A 92 9.46 -36.04 -15.86
C SER A 92 10.54 -37.07 -15.53
N THR A 93 11.79 -36.75 -15.82
CA THR A 93 12.93 -37.61 -15.47
C THR A 93 13.83 -36.84 -14.52
N ASN A 94 13.92 -37.31 -13.28
CA ASN A 94 14.77 -36.68 -12.28
C ASN A 94 16.12 -37.39 -12.25
N MET A 95 17.19 -36.64 -12.42
CA MET A 95 18.55 -37.14 -12.25
C MET A 95 18.96 -36.98 -10.78
N THR A 96 19.41 -38.05 -10.14
CA THR A 96 19.94 -38.01 -8.77
C THR A 96 21.16 -38.91 -8.70
N ARG A 97 22.28 -38.38 -8.21
CA ARG A 97 23.56 -39.13 -8.08
C ARG A 97 23.95 -39.85 -9.38
N ASP A 98 23.86 -39.15 -10.51
CA ASP A 98 24.18 -39.67 -11.86
C ASP A 98 23.30 -40.84 -12.36
N ARG A 99 22.17 -41.13 -11.71
CA ARG A 99 21.16 -42.08 -12.19
C ARG A 99 19.86 -41.35 -12.52
N ASN A 100 19.23 -41.78 -13.62
CA ASN A 100 17.92 -41.29 -14.04
C ASN A 100 16.81 -42.08 -13.36
N TYR A 101 15.85 -41.36 -12.80
CA TYR A 101 14.64 -41.91 -12.19
C TYR A 101 13.43 -41.42 -12.97
N SER A 102 12.60 -42.37 -13.42
CA SER A 102 11.30 -42.06 -14.01
C SER A 102 10.37 -41.46 -12.96
N ALA A 103 9.73 -40.34 -13.28
CA ALA A 103 8.80 -39.63 -12.42
C ALA A 103 7.60 -39.07 -13.19
N LEU A 104 6.48 -38.94 -12.49
CA LEU A 104 5.27 -38.30 -12.95
C LEU A 104 5.15 -36.94 -12.28
N GLU A 105 4.87 -35.90 -13.05
CA GLU A 105 4.72 -34.54 -12.56
C GLU A 105 3.33 -34.01 -12.87
N VAL A 106 2.66 -33.46 -11.85
CA VAL A 106 1.41 -32.70 -12.00
C VAL A 106 1.64 -31.28 -11.54
N ARG A 107 1.29 -30.30 -12.38
CA ARG A 107 1.33 -28.88 -12.05
C ARG A 107 -0.07 -28.38 -11.79
N PHE A 108 -0.33 -27.90 -10.58
CA PHE A 108 -1.58 -27.27 -10.20
C PHE A 108 -1.43 -25.75 -10.26
N TYR A 109 -2.37 -25.08 -10.94
CA TYR A 109 -2.39 -23.63 -11.08
C TYR A 109 -3.41 -23.02 -10.11
N PHE A 110 -2.94 -22.11 -9.28
CA PHE A 110 -3.71 -21.39 -8.28
C PHE A 110 -3.69 -19.89 -8.55
N GLU A 111 -4.83 -19.23 -8.33
CA GLU A 111 -4.98 -17.78 -8.39
C GLU A 111 -5.46 -17.28 -7.03
N ARG A 112 -4.81 -16.25 -6.48
CA ARG A 112 -5.15 -15.73 -5.15
C ARG A 112 -6.41 -14.86 -5.20
N HIS A 113 -7.25 -14.96 -4.18
CA HIS A 113 -8.38 -14.04 -4.00
C HIS A 113 -7.90 -12.64 -3.60
N PHE A 114 -8.04 -11.67 -4.50
CA PHE A 114 -7.60 -10.29 -4.28
C PHE A 114 -8.52 -9.46 -3.35
N GLY A 115 -9.80 -9.83 -3.23
CA GLY A 115 -10.82 -9.00 -2.57
C GLY A 115 -10.50 -8.64 -1.10
N TYR A 116 -9.94 -9.57 -0.33
CA TYR A 116 -9.52 -9.32 1.05
C TYR A 116 -8.46 -8.21 1.14
N PHE A 117 -7.45 -8.27 0.28
CA PHE A 117 -6.36 -7.30 0.28
C PHE A 117 -6.78 -5.92 -0.20
N LEU A 118 -7.72 -5.87 -1.16
CA LEU A 118 -8.31 -4.63 -1.63
C LEU A 118 -8.95 -3.85 -0.46
N ILE A 119 -9.78 -4.52 0.34
CA ILE A 119 -10.55 -3.89 1.42
C ILE A 119 -9.68 -3.55 2.63
N ASN A 120 -8.72 -4.40 3.00
CA ASN A 120 -7.93 -4.21 4.23
C ASN A 120 -6.67 -3.35 4.04
N PHE A 121 -6.09 -3.34 2.84
CA PHE A 121 -4.84 -2.60 2.60
C PHE A 121 -5.03 -1.45 1.59
N TYR A 122 -5.50 -1.75 0.38
CA TYR A 122 -5.57 -0.73 -0.69
C TYR A 122 -6.56 0.39 -0.36
N VAL A 123 -7.78 0.05 0.08
CA VAL A 123 -8.81 1.06 0.42
C VAL A 123 -8.35 1.95 1.57
N PRO A 124 -7.91 1.43 2.73
CA PRO A 124 -7.41 2.27 3.82
C PRO A 124 -6.24 3.17 3.41
N CYS A 125 -5.28 2.65 2.63
CA CYS A 125 -4.15 3.45 2.15
C CYS A 125 -4.60 4.61 1.25
N THR A 126 -5.52 4.37 0.31
CA THR A 126 -6.07 5.44 -0.54
C THR A 126 -6.83 6.48 0.28
N LEU A 127 -7.63 6.05 1.25
CA LEU A 127 -8.38 6.95 2.13
C LEU A 127 -7.44 7.85 2.93
N ILE A 128 -6.34 7.32 3.46
CA ILE A 128 -5.34 8.12 4.18
C ILE A 128 -4.71 9.19 3.27
N VAL A 129 -4.39 8.85 2.02
CA VAL A 129 -3.90 9.83 1.03
C VAL A 129 -4.96 10.89 0.70
N LEU A 130 -6.23 10.50 0.57
CA LEU A 130 -7.34 11.43 0.35
C LEU A 130 -7.54 12.37 1.55
N LEU A 131 -7.40 11.87 2.78
CA LEU A 131 -7.43 12.70 3.98
C LEU A 131 -6.28 13.72 4.01
N CYS A 132 -5.08 13.32 3.57
CA CYS A 132 -3.95 14.23 3.40
C CYS A 132 -4.26 15.34 2.39
N TRP A 133 -4.90 14.99 1.28
CA TRP A 133 -5.31 15.95 0.26
C TRP A 133 -6.37 16.93 0.77
N VAL A 134 -7.37 16.45 1.52
CA VAL A 134 -8.39 17.30 2.16
C VAL A 134 -7.74 18.23 3.20
N ALA A 135 -6.71 17.80 3.91
CA ALA A 135 -5.99 18.65 4.88
C ALA A 135 -5.34 19.89 4.25
N LEU A 136 -5.03 19.88 2.94
CA LEU A 136 -4.54 21.06 2.20
C LEU A 136 -5.62 22.14 1.99
N TRP A 137 -6.90 21.77 2.12
CA TRP A 137 -8.02 22.69 2.01
C TRP A 137 -8.33 23.41 3.32
N THR A 138 -8.03 22.81 4.47
CA THR A 138 -8.22 23.40 5.80
C THR A 138 -7.50 24.75 5.89
N ASN A 139 -8.01 25.72 6.66
CA ASN A 139 -7.41 27.05 6.76
C ASN A 139 -6.02 27.05 7.44
N ARG A 140 -5.13 27.95 6.99
CA ARG A 140 -3.74 28.10 7.48
C ARG A 140 -3.60 28.54 8.93
N GLU A 141 -4.67 29.08 9.51
CA GLU A 141 -4.67 29.59 10.89
C GLU A 141 -4.72 28.46 11.93
N ALA A 142 -5.15 27.26 11.52
CA ALA A 142 -5.23 26.07 12.37
C ALA A 142 -4.04 25.10 12.13
N THR A 143 -2.81 25.60 12.25
CA THR A 143 -1.58 24.82 11.98
C THR A 143 -1.48 23.53 12.79
N GLY A 144 -1.89 23.55 14.06
CA GLY A 144 -1.81 22.38 14.95
C GLY A 144 -2.65 21.19 14.45
N ASP A 145 -3.82 21.47 13.87
CA ASP A 145 -4.72 20.43 13.35
C ASP A 145 -4.13 19.79 12.08
N ARG A 146 -3.59 20.61 11.17
CA ARG A 146 -2.93 20.13 9.93
C ARG A 146 -1.73 19.21 10.24
N ILE A 147 -0.85 19.64 11.15
CA ILE A 147 0.33 18.84 11.55
C ILE A 147 -0.12 17.55 12.26
N GLY A 148 -1.13 17.65 13.13
CA GLY A 148 -1.74 16.50 13.80
C GLY A 148 -2.25 15.46 12.81
N MET A 149 -3.07 15.86 11.84
CA MET A 149 -3.59 15.00 10.78
C MET A 149 -2.49 14.37 9.92
N GLY A 150 -1.42 15.12 9.63
CA GLY A 150 -0.28 14.60 8.86
C GLY A 150 0.51 13.54 9.62
N ILE A 151 0.81 13.78 10.90
CA ILE A 151 1.52 12.81 11.76
C ILE A 151 0.70 11.54 11.96
N THR A 152 -0.60 11.66 12.25
CA THR A 152 -1.47 10.49 12.41
C THR A 152 -1.59 9.70 11.11
N SER A 153 -1.66 10.36 9.96
CA SER A 153 -1.67 9.70 8.64
C SER A 153 -0.41 8.86 8.41
N VAL A 154 0.77 9.42 8.70
CA VAL A 154 2.05 8.69 8.59
C VAL A 154 2.12 7.53 9.58
N LEU A 155 1.72 7.75 10.83
CA LEU A 155 1.67 6.70 11.85
C LEU A 155 0.74 5.55 11.43
N THR A 156 -0.46 5.85 10.98
CA THR A 156 -1.42 4.85 10.49
C THR A 156 -0.85 4.09 9.30
N MET A 157 -0.15 4.77 8.39
CA MET A 157 0.51 4.10 7.26
C MET A 157 1.58 3.11 7.70
N VAL A 158 2.36 3.44 8.74
CA VAL A 158 3.35 2.53 9.33
C VAL A 158 2.67 1.32 9.98
N LEU A 159 1.56 1.52 10.68
CA LEU A 159 0.79 0.43 11.29
C LEU A 159 0.27 -0.54 10.23
N ILE A 160 -0.33 -0.02 9.14
CA ILE A 160 -0.82 -0.85 8.03
C ILE A 160 0.34 -1.59 7.34
N SER A 161 1.51 -0.97 7.17
CA SER A 161 2.68 -1.64 6.59
C SER A 161 3.15 -2.80 7.46
N ASN A 162 3.15 -2.66 8.78
CA ASN A 162 3.55 -3.72 9.69
C ASN A 162 2.55 -4.88 9.68
N ASP A 163 1.25 -4.57 9.66
CA ASP A 163 0.16 -5.55 9.57
C ASP A 163 0.25 -6.37 8.27
N SER A 164 0.50 -5.71 7.14
CA SER A 164 0.66 -6.41 5.86
C SER A 164 1.85 -7.39 5.83
N LYS A 165 2.88 -7.15 6.64
CA LYS A 165 4.09 -7.98 6.74
C LYS A 165 3.96 -9.13 7.72
N SER A 166 3.03 -9.07 8.68
CA SER A 166 2.75 -10.21 9.56
C SER A 166 2.00 -11.33 8.84
N ASP A 167 1.18 -10.98 7.85
CA ASP A 167 0.35 -11.94 7.12
C ASP A 167 1.11 -12.62 5.95
N ALA A 168 2.12 -11.95 5.40
CA ALA A 168 2.91 -12.46 4.29
C ALA A 168 4.21 -13.15 4.77
N PRO A 169 4.66 -14.24 4.11
CA PRO A 169 5.96 -14.83 4.40
C PRO A 169 7.07 -13.82 4.07
N LYS A 170 8.12 -13.81 4.91
CA LYS A 170 9.26 -12.90 4.75
C LYS A 170 10.01 -13.22 3.46
N VAL A 171 9.93 -12.32 2.49
CA VAL A 171 10.66 -12.39 1.23
C VAL A 171 11.69 -11.27 1.15
N ASN A 172 12.79 -11.51 0.43
CA ASN A 172 13.92 -10.59 0.35
C ASN A 172 13.75 -9.50 -0.72
N PHE A 173 12.65 -9.52 -1.47
CA PHE A 173 12.34 -8.58 -2.54
C PHE A 173 11.02 -7.86 -2.27
N PRO A 174 10.87 -6.59 -2.70
CA PRO A 174 9.64 -5.84 -2.50
C PRO A 174 8.49 -6.48 -3.30
N THR A 175 7.35 -6.67 -2.63
CA THR A 175 6.12 -7.15 -3.28
C THR A 175 5.38 -6.00 -3.96
N ALA A 176 4.38 -6.31 -4.81
CA ALA A 176 3.54 -5.29 -5.44
C ALA A 176 2.80 -4.45 -4.39
N LEU A 177 2.27 -5.08 -3.34
CA LEU A 177 1.63 -4.39 -2.22
C LEU A 177 2.61 -3.49 -1.45
N ASP A 178 3.84 -3.92 -1.21
CA ASP A 178 4.86 -3.07 -0.58
C ASP A 178 5.13 -1.80 -1.40
N ILE A 179 5.20 -1.94 -2.72
CA ILE A 179 5.41 -0.81 -3.64
C ILE A 179 4.23 0.15 -3.62
N TYR A 180 3.00 -0.38 -3.58
CA TYR A 180 1.80 0.44 -3.44
C TYR A 180 1.79 1.23 -2.12
N ILE A 181 2.10 0.58 -1.00
CA ILE A 181 2.24 1.21 0.31
C ILE A 181 3.34 2.29 0.26
N TRP A 182 4.46 2.03 -0.42
CA TRP A 182 5.55 2.98 -0.56
C TRP A 182 5.16 4.23 -1.38
N ILE A 183 4.36 4.07 -2.43
CA ILE A 183 3.79 5.19 -3.20
C ILE A 183 2.88 6.06 -2.32
N CYS A 184 2.00 5.45 -1.54
CA CYS A 184 1.16 6.18 -0.60
C CYS A 184 2.01 6.90 0.47
N TYR A 185 3.01 6.22 1.02
CA TYR A 185 3.92 6.77 2.03
C TYR A 185 4.70 7.98 1.53
N THR A 186 5.25 7.91 0.31
CA THR A 186 5.96 9.05 -0.30
C THR A 186 5.02 10.22 -0.56
N THR A 187 3.78 9.96 -0.97
CA THR A 187 2.76 11.02 -1.15
C THR A 187 2.46 11.73 0.18
N LEU A 188 2.32 10.99 1.28
CA LEU A 188 2.15 11.56 2.62
C LEU A 188 3.37 12.36 3.08
N LEU A 189 4.57 11.89 2.77
CA LEU A 189 5.80 12.61 3.09
C LEU A 189 5.89 13.93 2.32
N ILE A 190 5.49 13.95 1.04
CA ILE A 190 5.43 15.18 0.24
C ILE A 190 4.40 16.16 0.84
N CYS A 191 3.20 15.69 1.23
CA CYS A 191 2.25 16.56 1.96
C CYS A 191 2.88 17.17 3.23
N MET A 192 3.60 16.35 4.02
CA MET A 192 4.20 16.81 5.28
C MET A 192 5.30 17.86 5.06
N VAL A 193 6.13 17.67 4.03
CA VAL A 193 7.14 18.64 3.63
C VAL A 193 6.48 19.93 3.19
N GLU A 194 5.41 19.86 2.41
CA GLU A 194 4.62 21.02 1.97
C GLU A 194 4.08 21.81 3.17
N PHE A 195 3.44 21.13 4.13
CA PHE A 195 2.95 21.76 5.35
C PHE A 195 4.07 22.44 6.14
N THR A 196 5.24 21.81 6.22
CA THR A 196 6.40 22.36 6.92
C THR A 196 6.90 23.63 6.22
N VAL A 197 6.98 23.61 4.89
CA VAL A 197 7.39 24.75 4.07
C VAL A 197 6.41 25.91 4.23
N VAL A 198 5.10 25.64 4.13
CA VAL A 198 4.04 26.65 4.30
C VAL A 198 4.06 27.24 5.71
N HIS A 199 4.24 26.41 6.73
CA HIS A 199 4.35 26.86 8.12
C HIS A 199 5.60 27.72 8.34
N TYR A 200 6.76 27.30 7.81
CA TYR A 200 8.01 28.04 7.90
C TYR A 200 7.88 29.42 7.27
N PHE A 201 7.36 29.51 6.04
CA PHE A 201 7.15 30.80 5.38
C PHE A 201 6.10 31.66 6.09
N THR A 202 5.03 31.07 6.63
CA THR A 202 4.03 31.79 7.42
C THR A 202 4.65 32.39 8.67
N LYS A 203 5.50 31.65 9.38
CA LYS A 203 6.19 32.15 10.58
C LYS A 203 7.24 33.22 10.24
N PHE A 204 8.04 33.01 9.19
CA PHE A 204 9.03 33.96 8.73
C PHE A 204 8.40 35.30 8.33
N ASN A 205 7.27 35.28 7.62
CA ASN A 205 6.54 36.49 7.22
C ASN A 205 5.76 37.15 8.37
N THR A 206 5.22 36.38 9.30
CA THR A 206 4.37 36.93 10.38
C THR A 206 5.20 37.53 11.52
N GLY A 207 6.48 37.13 11.65
CA GLY A 207 7.34 37.53 12.77
C GLY A 207 6.85 36.92 14.09
N ASP A 208 7.76 36.60 15.01
CA ASP A 208 7.40 35.89 16.24
C ASP A 208 6.27 36.62 17.02
N PRO A 209 5.23 35.89 17.48
CA PRO A 209 4.13 36.49 18.24
C PRO A 209 4.61 37.10 19.57
N GLU A 210 5.73 36.63 20.15
CA GLU A 210 6.36 37.26 21.30
C GLU A 210 6.92 38.65 20.99
N ILE A 211 7.48 38.85 19.79
CA ILE A 211 7.99 40.16 19.34
C ILE A 211 6.81 41.11 19.10
N GLN A 212 5.71 40.62 18.54
CA GLN A 212 4.48 41.42 18.39
C GLN A 212 3.82 41.75 19.73
N ALA A 213 3.82 40.83 20.70
CA ALA A 213 3.31 41.09 22.05
C ALA A 213 4.17 42.14 22.76
N ALA A 214 5.49 42.04 22.65
CA ALA A 214 6.44 43.03 23.17
C ALA A 214 6.31 44.41 22.48
N GLU A 215 6.07 44.45 21.17
CA GLU A 215 5.78 45.70 20.44
C GLU A 215 4.43 46.31 20.84
N ARG A 216 3.37 45.51 21.00
CA ARG A 216 2.06 45.99 21.50
C ARG A 216 2.18 46.58 22.91
N GLU A 217 2.99 45.97 23.78
CA GLU A 217 3.29 46.52 25.10
C GLU A 217 4.12 47.80 25.06
N ARG A 218 5.13 47.89 24.17
CA ARG A 218 5.89 49.13 23.94
C ARG A 218 4.98 50.25 23.43
N MET A 219 4.09 49.95 22.49
CA MET A 219 3.16 50.91 21.90
C MET A 219 2.12 51.41 22.93
N ARG A 220 1.61 50.53 23.81
CA ARG A 220 0.78 50.93 24.96
C ARG A 220 1.51 51.87 25.92
N ARG A 221 2.81 51.67 26.15
CA ARG A 221 3.62 52.58 27.01
C ARG A 221 3.81 53.96 26.38
N ILE A 222 3.98 54.04 25.06
CA ILE A 222 4.13 55.32 24.35
C ILE A 222 2.82 56.12 24.40
N ILE A 223 1.67 55.48 24.16
CA ILE A 223 0.35 56.14 24.21
C ILE A 223 0.05 56.71 25.61
N ARG A 224 0.46 56.03 26.69
CA ARG A 224 0.31 56.53 28.07
C ARG A 224 1.18 57.75 28.39
N ARG A 225 2.25 58.00 27.62
CA ARG A 225 3.18 59.13 27.84
C ARG A 225 2.80 60.39 27.04
N ILE A 226 1.76 60.34 26.20
CA ILE A 226 1.29 61.53 25.49
C ILE A 226 0.55 62.43 26.50
N PRO A 227 1.06 63.63 26.82
CA PRO A 227 0.36 64.53 27.73
C PRO A 227 -0.90 65.08 27.03
N ARG A 228 -2.03 65.10 27.75
CA ARG A 228 -3.33 65.65 27.30
C ARG A 228 -3.32 67.17 27.01
N THR A 229 -2.15 67.79 26.91
CA THR A 229 -2.00 69.26 26.94
C THR A 229 -1.93 69.93 25.57
N ALA A 230 -2.12 69.20 24.46
CA ALA A 230 -2.16 69.80 23.11
C ALA A 230 -3.58 70.12 22.60
N VAL A 231 -4.53 70.45 23.49
CA VAL A 231 -5.78 71.12 23.11
C VAL A 231 -6.07 72.25 24.09
N LEU A 232 -5.32 73.35 23.96
CA LEU A 232 -5.67 74.62 24.59
C LEU A 232 -5.37 75.75 23.61
N SER A 233 -6.34 76.04 22.74
CA SER A 233 -6.59 77.42 22.32
C SER A 233 -8.05 77.63 21.92
N ASN A 234 -8.69 78.50 22.71
CA ASN A 234 -9.82 79.39 22.41
C ASN A 234 -11.30 79.01 22.71
N ARG A 235 -11.74 79.50 23.89
CA ARG A 235 -13.02 80.11 24.35
C ARG A 235 -14.39 79.68 23.74
N ARG A 236 -15.27 79.08 24.57
CA ARG A 236 -16.62 79.52 25.04
C ARG A 236 -17.41 78.36 25.74
N PRO A 237 -18.34 78.61 26.71
CA PRO A 237 -19.07 77.56 27.45
C PRO A 237 -20.38 77.11 26.73
N PRO A 238 -21.08 76.04 27.20
CA PRO A 238 -21.52 74.95 26.32
C PRO A 238 -22.94 75.10 25.77
N ARG A 239 -23.17 74.59 24.55
CA ARG A 239 -24.50 74.19 24.07
C ARG A 239 -24.49 72.68 23.89
N LYS A 240 -25.42 71.99 24.57
CA LYS A 240 -25.71 70.57 24.40
C LYS A 240 -25.94 70.28 22.91
N PHE A 241 -25.15 69.38 22.34
CA PHE A 241 -25.45 68.78 21.05
C PHE A 241 -25.11 67.29 21.13
N HIS A 242 -26.16 66.49 20.99
CA HIS A 242 -26.15 65.05 20.88
C HIS A 242 -25.70 64.72 19.45
N ILE A 243 -24.66 63.91 19.27
CA ILE A 243 -24.31 63.33 17.97
C ILE A 243 -23.97 61.86 18.19
N ASP A 244 -24.92 61.03 17.79
CA ASP A 244 -24.72 59.64 17.41
C ASP A 244 -23.76 59.52 16.21
N HIS A 245 -23.13 58.35 16.12
CA HIS A 245 -22.31 57.85 15.01
C HIS A 245 -20.95 58.52 14.73
N LEU A 246 -19.88 57.93 15.27
CA LEU A 246 -18.67 57.65 14.48
C LEU A 246 -17.98 56.35 14.92
N ARG A 247 -18.00 55.41 14.00
CA ARG A 247 -17.36 54.10 13.95
C ARG A 247 -15.83 54.23 14.19
N PRO A 248 -15.19 53.51 15.12
CA PRO A 248 -13.73 53.49 15.18
C PRO A 248 -13.21 52.67 14.00
N GLN A 249 -12.49 53.32 13.08
CA GLN A 249 -11.73 52.65 12.03
C GLN A 249 -10.66 51.76 12.68
N THR A 250 -10.90 50.45 12.68
CA THR A 250 -9.88 49.42 12.81
C THR A 250 -9.05 49.40 11.52
N GLY A 251 -7.83 49.95 11.57
CA GLY A 251 -6.96 49.94 10.40
C GLY A 251 -5.62 50.63 10.63
N MET A 252 -4.87 50.24 11.65
CA MET A 252 -3.48 50.69 11.81
C MET A 252 -2.52 49.64 11.23
N GLY A 253 -2.06 49.92 10.01
CA GLY A 253 -0.81 49.49 9.38
C GLY A 253 -0.28 48.09 9.71
N ARG A 254 -0.69 47.10 8.92
CA ARG A 254 0.04 45.84 8.74
C ARG A 254 1.46 46.13 8.24
N ARG A 255 2.48 45.67 8.95
CA ARG A 255 3.77 45.31 8.32
C ARG A 255 3.57 43.95 7.63
N THR A 256 2.87 43.98 6.51
CA THR A 256 3.10 43.03 5.42
C THR A 256 3.79 43.86 4.35
N ASP A 257 4.90 43.34 3.85
CA ASP A 257 5.58 43.73 2.62
C ASP A 257 4.71 44.61 1.70
N PRO A 258 5.14 45.83 1.33
CA PRO A 258 4.30 46.84 0.69
C PRO A 258 3.77 46.46 -0.71
N PHE A 259 4.19 45.32 -1.24
CA PHE A 259 3.75 44.77 -2.52
C PHE A 259 2.97 43.45 -2.40
N GLY A 260 2.80 42.89 -1.19
CA GLY A 260 2.12 41.61 -0.99
C GLY A 260 2.73 40.43 -1.74
N LEU A 261 3.95 40.57 -2.25
CA LEU A 261 4.64 39.57 -3.07
C LEU A 261 4.85 38.27 -2.29
N ALA A 262 5.16 38.34 -1.00
CA ALA A 262 5.39 37.15 -0.18
C ALA A 262 4.09 36.51 0.31
N GLN A 263 3.02 37.29 0.51
CA GLN A 263 1.68 36.76 0.78
C GLN A 263 1.11 36.02 -0.45
N ASN A 264 1.39 36.53 -1.66
CA ASN A 264 1.01 35.92 -2.92
C ASN A 264 1.79 34.62 -3.18
N SER A 265 3.09 34.57 -2.89
CA SER A 265 3.88 33.35 -3.07
C SER A 265 3.43 32.22 -2.13
N ILE A 266 3.09 32.53 -0.87
CA ILE A 266 2.59 31.52 0.09
C ILE A 266 1.22 30.96 -0.35
N SER A 267 0.32 31.81 -0.83
CA SER A 267 -0.97 31.36 -1.35
C SER A 267 -0.84 30.55 -2.65
N ALA A 268 0.19 30.84 -3.47
CA ALA A 268 0.45 30.12 -4.70
C ALA A 268 0.97 28.69 -4.44
N VAL A 269 1.75 28.48 -3.37
CA VAL A 269 2.22 27.14 -2.98
C VAL A 269 1.04 26.23 -2.61
N ASP A 270 0.19 26.63 -1.65
CA ASP A 270 -1.01 25.84 -1.29
C ASP A 270 -1.90 25.56 -2.51
N GLN A 271 -2.08 26.56 -3.39
CA GLN A 271 -2.93 26.44 -4.58
C GLN A 271 -2.34 25.48 -5.62
N PHE A 272 -1.02 25.48 -5.79
CA PHE A 272 -0.32 24.53 -6.66
C PHE A 272 -0.40 23.11 -6.09
N SER A 273 -0.11 22.94 -4.80
CA SER A 273 -0.14 21.63 -4.11
C SER A 273 -1.50 20.95 -4.19
N ARG A 274 -2.59 21.72 -4.08
CA ARG A 274 -3.97 21.22 -4.18
C ARG A 274 -4.30 20.53 -5.51
N ILE A 275 -3.63 20.93 -6.59
CA ILE A 275 -3.83 20.39 -7.94
C ILE A 275 -2.75 19.37 -8.29
N ALA A 276 -1.49 19.67 -7.95
CA ALA A 276 -0.35 18.83 -8.31
C ALA A 276 -0.36 17.47 -7.59
N LEU A 277 -0.69 17.43 -6.30
CA LEU A 277 -0.68 16.20 -5.50
C LEU A 277 -1.69 15.13 -5.97
N PRO A 278 -2.98 15.44 -6.20
CA PRO A 278 -3.92 14.44 -6.70
C PRO A 278 -3.56 13.98 -8.12
N ILE A 279 -3.07 14.88 -8.99
CA ILE A 279 -2.62 14.50 -10.34
C ILE A 279 -1.43 13.54 -10.27
N TYR A 280 -0.44 13.85 -9.42
CA TYR A 280 0.71 12.98 -9.17
C TYR A 280 0.26 11.60 -8.68
N PHE A 281 -0.60 11.55 -7.66
CA PHE A 281 -1.07 10.29 -7.11
C PHE A 281 -1.82 9.44 -8.15
N VAL A 282 -2.75 10.05 -8.90
CA VAL A 282 -3.48 9.35 -9.97
C VAL A 282 -2.53 8.83 -11.05
N ALA A 283 -1.55 9.65 -11.48
CA ALA A 283 -0.58 9.24 -12.49
C ALA A 283 0.24 8.03 -12.02
N VAL A 284 0.74 8.05 -10.79
CA VAL A 284 1.53 6.93 -10.24
C VAL A 284 0.68 5.67 -10.05
N VAL A 285 -0.57 5.80 -9.58
CA VAL A 285 -1.50 4.66 -9.46
C VAL A 285 -1.84 4.07 -10.82
N LEU A 286 -2.01 4.89 -11.85
CA LEU A 286 -2.23 4.40 -13.23
C LEU A 286 -1.04 3.63 -13.77
N VAL A 287 0.19 4.11 -13.52
CA VAL A 287 1.42 3.38 -13.88
C VAL A 287 1.50 2.05 -13.13
N TYR A 288 1.21 2.06 -11.82
CA TYR A 288 1.17 0.87 -10.98
C TYR A 288 0.19 -0.19 -11.53
N TYR A 289 -1.05 0.22 -11.83
CA TYR A 289 -2.06 -0.69 -12.33
C TYR A 289 -1.70 -1.27 -13.71
N ASN A 290 -1.18 -0.43 -14.61
CA ASN A 290 -0.71 -0.90 -15.91
C ASN A 290 0.42 -1.92 -15.77
N PHE A 291 1.38 -1.68 -14.87
CA PHE A 291 2.50 -2.58 -14.66
C PHE A 291 2.07 -3.90 -14.01
N TYR A 292 1.29 -3.87 -12.92
CA TYR A 292 0.99 -5.08 -12.15
C TYR A 292 -0.22 -5.87 -12.64
N VAL A 293 -1.23 -5.20 -13.21
CA VAL A 293 -2.47 -5.85 -13.65
C VAL A 293 -2.49 -6.09 -15.16
N ASN A 294 -2.10 -5.10 -15.97
CA ASN A 294 -2.24 -5.21 -17.43
C ASN A 294 -1.07 -5.94 -18.10
N THR A 295 0.13 -5.97 -17.52
CA THR A 295 1.23 -6.74 -18.13
C THR A 295 1.06 -8.24 -17.84
N PRO A 296 0.97 -9.10 -18.87
CA PRO A 296 0.99 -10.54 -18.65
C PRO A 296 2.36 -10.94 -18.09
N TYR A 297 2.36 -11.64 -16.97
CA TYR A 297 3.57 -12.24 -16.42
C TYR A 297 3.75 -13.63 -17.00
N ASP A 298 4.89 -13.88 -17.63
CA ASP A 298 5.27 -15.23 -18.01
C ASP A 298 5.91 -15.93 -16.80
N PHE A 299 5.35 -17.08 -16.42
CA PHE A 299 5.89 -17.88 -15.32
C PHE A 299 7.12 -18.62 -15.83
N ARG A 300 8.31 -18.07 -15.58
CA ARG A 300 9.53 -18.87 -15.59
C ARG A 300 9.63 -19.60 -14.27
N PHE A 301 9.45 -20.91 -14.31
CA PHE A 301 9.86 -21.77 -13.21
C PHE A 301 11.39 -21.76 -13.19
N ASP A 302 11.98 -21.14 -12.16
CA ASP A 302 13.40 -21.32 -11.91
C ASP A 302 13.55 -22.75 -11.35
N ASP A 303 14.05 -23.68 -12.17
CA ASP A 303 14.38 -25.06 -11.80
C ASP A 303 15.60 -25.15 -10.86
N GLU A 304 15.76 -24.18 -9.97
CA GLU A 304 16.94 -23.98 -9.11
C GLU A 304 17.10 -25.06 -8.03
N PHE A 305 16.12 -25.96 -7.91
CA PHE A 305 16.22 -27.17 -7.09
C PHE A 305 16.88 -28.38 -7.79
N THR A 306 17.22 -28.27 -9.08
CA THR A 306 18.02 -29.31 -9.77
C THR A 306 19.52 -29.09 -9.66
N THR A 307 19.98 -27.92 -9.17
CA THR A 307 21.40 -27.52 -9.21
C THR A 307 22.12 -27.49 -7.87
N ASN A 308 21.49 -27.88 -6.76
CA ASN A 308 22.19 -28.03 -5.48
C ASN A 308 22.11 -29.47 -4.97
N PRO A 309 23.12 -30.31 -5.23
CA PRO A 309 23.31 -31.53 -4.46
C PRO A 309 23.76 -31.11 -3.05
N ALA A 310 22.85 -31.22 -2.08
CA ALA A 310 23.24 -31.33 -0.68
C ALA A 310 23.69 -32.77 -0.38
#